data_AF-A0A7J3WVP4-F1
#
_entry.id   AF-A0A7J3WVP4-F1
#
_cell.length_a   1.000
_cell.length_b   1.000
_cell.length_c   1.000
_cell.angle_alpha   90.00
_cell.angle_beta   90.00
_cell.angle_gamma   90.00
#
_symmetry.space_group_name_H-M   'P 1'
#
loop_
_entity.id
_entity.type
_entity.pdbx_description
1 polymer ?
#
loop_
_entity_poly.entity_id
_entity_poly.type
_entity_poly.pdbx_seq_one_letter_code
_entity_poly.pdbx_strand_id
1 'polypeptide(L)'
;MDEYFTVFIGVYLPYITLVVFVITTIYNFFKWMFLPRPVMWAIFPAKKSLANILLTIVMRIFSLPGPRKFDKLIYTLAWMFHIGLIVSLSLHAKYIFMPRLPYEYEAGTIAGMLAAIGSVGFIIRRYADKRADSYFADYFALILLIVTLSLGEYIRIFKAVDSTHLWAWVQGILTLSPILPPINTLFLIHILFAQIYMMYLPFKTLIHPIAIFYGQKIILDQRHIKE
;
A
#
# COMPACT_ATOMS: atom_id res chain seq x y z
N MET A 1 18.69 21.95 5.84
CA MET A 1 18.19 20.73 6.49
C MET A 1 19.41 20.06 7.08
N ASP A 2 19.38 19.72 8.36
CA ASP A 2 20.59 19.35 9.09
C ASP A 2 21.11 17.98 8.68
N GLU A 3 22.42 17.77 8.75
CA GLU A 3 23.08 16.50 8.41
C GLU A 3 22.50 15.34 9.22
N TYR A 4 22.32 15.55 10.53
CA TYR A 4 21.70 14.59 11.44
C TYR A 4 20.30 14.15 10.99
N PHE A 5 19.49 15.09 10.46
CA PHE A 5 18.14 14.80 9.98
C PHE A 5 18.18 13.92 8.73
N THR A 6 19.09 14.21 7.80
CA THR A 6 19.30 13.43 6.58
C THR A 6 19.73 12.00 6.90
N VAL A 7 20.71 11.85 7.80
CA VAL A 7 21.18 10.54 8.26
C VAL A 7 20.07 9.78 8.97
N PHE A 8 19.33 10.43 9.87
CA PHE A 8 18.24 9.77 10.58
C PHE A 8 17.18 9.22 9.62
N ILE A 9 16.68 10.03 8.69
CA ILE A 9 15.59 9.64 7.80
C ILE A 9 16.05 8.66 6.71
N GLY A 10 17.25 8.83 6.19
CA GLY A 10 17.76 8.05 5.06
C GLY A 10 18.53 6.80 5.44
N VAL A 11 19.03 6.70 6.67
CA VAL A 11 19.87 5.57 7.12
C VAL A 11 19.20 4.80 8.24
N TYR A 12 18.84 5.44 9.34
CA TYR A 12 18.32 4.73 10.51
C TYR A 12 16.83 4.39 10.41
N LEU A 13 16.01 5.35 9.97
CA LEU A 13 14.56 5.21 9.88
C LEU A 13 14.07 4.08 8.95
N PRO A 14 14.75 3.75 7.82
CA PRO A 14 14.36 2.60 6.99
C PRO A 14 14.40 1.27 7.74
N TYR A 15 15.43 1.05 8.56
CA TYR A 15 15.55 -0.16 9.39
C TYR A 15 14.48 -0.21 10.48
N ILE A 16 14.23 0.91 11.16
CA ILE A 16 13.14 1.03 12.15
C ILE A 16 11.80 0.72 11.48
N THR A 17 11.55 1.31 10.31
CA THR A 17 10.34 1.13 9.52
C THR A 17 10.13 -0.34 9.19
N LEU A 18 11.18 -1.02 8.70
CA LEU A 18 11.12 -2.44 8.36
C LEU A 18 10.80 -3.31 9.58
N VAL A 19 11.47 -3.07 10.71
CA VAL A 19 11.24 -3.81 11.97
C VAL A 19 9.79 -3.63 12.44
N VAL A 20 9.31 -2.38 12.52
CA VAL A 20 7.94 -2.07 12.94
C VAL A 20 6.93 -2.71 11.98
N PHE A 21 7.13 -2.57 10.68
CA PHE A 21 6.24 -3.12 9.66
C PHE A 21 6.14 -4.65 9.76
N VAL A 22 7.27 -5.34 9.85
CA VAL A 22 7.33 -6.80 9.89
C VAL A 22 6.74 -7.33 11.19
N ILE A 23 7.18 -6.82 12.35
CA ILE A 23 6.69 -7.27 13.66
C ILE A 23 5.17 -7.06 13.77
N THR A 24 4.68 -5.88 13.39
CA THR A 24 3.25 -5.56 13.49
C THR A 24 2.43 -6.41 12.53
N THR A 25 2.93 -6.67 11.32
CA THR A 25 2.25 -7.54 10.35
C THR A 25 2.18 -8.97 10.88
N ILE A 26 3.28 -9.51 11.41
CA ILE A 26 3.33 -10.85 12.00
C ILE A 26 2.36 -10.94 13.19
N TYR A 27 2.42 -9.98 14.11
CA TYR A 27 1.54 -9.93 15.27
C TYR A 27 0.07 -9.89 14.85
N ASN A 28 -0.31 -9.00 13.92
CA ASN A 28 -1.70 -8.89 13.47
C ASN A 28 -2.15 -10.13 12.70
N PHE A 29 -1.27 -10.76 11.92
CA PHE A 29 -1.54 -12.03 11.26
C PHE A 29 -1.87 -13.12 12.28
N PHE A 30 -1.01 -13.36 13.27
CA PHE A 30 -1.24 -14.37 14.32
C PHE A 30 -2.47 -14.04 15.16
N LYS A 31 -2.63 -12.78 15.57
CA LYS A 31 -3.82 -12.31 16.28
C LYS A 31 -5.10 -12.61 15.50
N TRP A 32 -5.07 -12.45 14.17
CA TRP A 32 -6.23 -12.72 13.33
C TRP A 32 -6.50 -14.21 13.15
N MET A 33 -5.46 -15.05 13.14
CA MET A 33 -5.62 -16.51 13.12
C MET A 33 -6.24 -17.08 14.40
N PHE A 34 -5.88 -16.52 15.55
CA PHE A 34 -6.23 -17.12 16.85
C PHE A 34 -7.44 -16.49 17.53
N LEU A 35 -7.84 -15.26 17.18
CA LEU A 35 -9.02 -14.64 17.76
C LEU A 35 -10.28 -15.05 16.98
N PRO A 36 -11.22 -15.78 17.59
CA PRO A 36 -12.48 -16.11 16.94
C PRO A 36 -13.25 -14.81 16.68
N ARG A 37 -13.57 -14.55 15.41
CA ARG A 37 -14.46 -13.46 15.03
C ARG A 37 -15.71 -14.06 14.40
N PRO A 38 -16.91 -13.55 14.74
CA PRO A 38 -18.13 -13.97 14.06
C PRO A 38 -17.96 -13.64 12.58
N VAL A 39 -18.03 -14.67 11.73
CA VAL A 39 -17.85 -14.54 10.28
C VAL A 39 -19.13 -13.96 9.67
N MET A 40 -19.49 -12.73 10.06
CA MET A 40 -20.75 -12.07 9.67
C MET A 40 -20.83 -11.74 8.17
N TRP A 41 -19.74 -11.93 7.44
CA TRP A 41 -19.58 -11.59 6.01
C TRP A 41 -19.24 -12.81 5.15
N ALA A 42 -19.47 -14.02 5.68
CA ALA A 42 -19.47 -15.29 4.94
C ALA A 42 -20.68 -15.38 4.00
N ILE A 43 -20.90 -14.39 3.14
CA ILE A 43 -21.97 -14.39 2.14
C ILE A 43 -21.55 -15.16 0.86
N PHE A 44 -20.48 -15.97 0.93
CA PHE A 44 -19.92 -16.63 -0.24
C PHE A 44 -19.78 -18.14 -0.03
N PRO A 45 -20.17 -18.97 -1.02
CA PRO A 45 -19.83 -20.38 -1.01
C PRO A 45 -18.31 -20.50 -1.00
N ALA A 46 -17.77 -21.17 0.01
CA ALA A 46 -16.32 -21.31 0.16
C ALA A 46 -15.74 -22.15 -0.98
N LYS A 47 -14.62 -21.67 -1.57
CA LYS A 47 -13.98 -22.35 -2.69
C LYS A 47 -13.00 -23.40 -2.18
N LYS A 48 -13.16 -24.65 -2.63
CA LYS A 48 -12.41 -25.81 -2.13
C LYS A 48 -10.91 -25.82 -2.48
N SER A 49 -10.45 -25.03 -3.45
CA SER A 49 -9.06 -25.03 -3.93
C SER A 49 -8.32 -23.73 -3.62
N LEU A 50 -7.10 -23.83 -3.07
CA LEU A 50 -6.23 -22.70 -2.73
C LEU A 50 -5.94 -21.80 -3.94
N ALA A 51 -5.75 -22.37 -5.13
CA ALA A 51 -5.56 -21.62 -6.37
C ALA A 51 -6.79 -20.74 -6.68
N ASN A 52 -7.99 -21.30 -6.51
CA ASN A 52 -9.24 -20.59 -6.74
C ASN A 52 -9.50 -19.51 -5.68
N ILE A 53 -9.06 -19.70 -4.44
CA ILE A 53 -9.11 -18.68 -3.37
C ILE A 53 -8.24 -17.48 -3.76
N LEU A 54 -6.96 -17.73 -4.08
CA LEU A 54 -6.01 -16.69 -4.44
C LEU A 54 -6.46 -15.93 -5.71
N LEU A 55 -6.87 -16.66 -6.75
CA LEU A 55 -7.40 -16.06 -7.97
C LEU A 55 -8.63 -15.18 -7.68
N THR A 56 -9.49 -15.58 -6.76
CA THR A 56 -10.67 -14.78 -6.38
C THR A 56 -10.28 -13.48 -5.68
N ILE A 57 -9.26 -13.51 -4.81
CA ILE A 57 -8.76 -12.31 -4.13
C ILE A 57 -8.16 -11.35 -5.17
N VAL A 58 -7.28 -11.85 -6.04
CA VAL A 58 -6.65 -11.06 -7.12
C VAL A 58 -7.72 -10.45 -8.04
N MET A 59 -8.64 -11.27 -8.54
CA MET A 59 -9.70 -10.79 -9.44
C MET A 59 -10.59 -9.75 -8.76
N ARG A 60 -10.80 -9.79 -7.45
CA ARG A 60 -11.57 -8.76 -6.74
C ARG A 60 -10.85 -7.43 -6.66
N ILE A 61 -9.52 -7.44 -6.48
CA ILE A 61 -8.71 -6.21 -6.46
C ILE A 61 -8.78 -5.51 -7.83
N PHE A 62 -8.72 -6.28 -8.93
CA PHE A 62 -8.72 -5.70 -10.28
C PHE A 62 -10.11 -5.45 -10.86
N SER A 63 -11.09 -6.33 -10.60
CA SER A 63 -12.43 -6.25 -11.22
C SER A 63 -13.43 -5.46 -10.38
N LEU A 64 -13.18 -5.26 -9.09
CA LEU A 64 -14.00 -4.49 -8.15
C LEU A 64 -15.52 -4.66 -8.37
N PRO A 65 -16.04 -5.92 -8.35
CA PRO A 65 -17.39 -6.23 -8.84
C PRO A 65 -18.53 -5.59 -8.04
N GLY A 66 -18.28 -5.22 -6.78
CA GLY A 66 -19.23 -4.48 -5.95
C GLY A 66 -19.45 -3.06 -6.48
N PRO A 67 -18.44 -2.17 -6.37
CA PRO A 67 -18.52 -0.80 -6.91
C PRO A 67 -19.00 -0.76 -8.36
N ARG A 68 -18.52 -1.68 -9.22
CA ARG A 68 -18.90 -1.73 -10.63
C ARG A 68 -20.40 -1.81 -10.89
N LYS A 69 -21.14 -2.49 -10.00
CA LYS A 69 -22.59 -2.69 -10.14
C LYS A 69 -23.41 -1.53 -9.54
N PHE A 70 -22.94 -0.90 -8.48
CA PHE A 70 -23.74 0.04 -7.69
C PHE A 70 -23.37 1.50 -7.91
N ASP A 71 -22.10 1.81 -8.19
CA ASP A 71 -21.61 3.18 -8.33
C ASP A 71 -20.43 3.24 -9.31
N LYS A 72 -20.72 3.68 -10.53
CA LYS A 72 -19.73 3.78 -11.62
C LYS A 72 -18.60 4.76 -11.29
N LEU A 73 -18.88 5.84 -10.56
CA LEU A 73 -17.86 6.82 -10.17
C LEU A 73 -16.87 6.18 -9.20
N ILE A 74 -17.38 5.51 -8.17
CA ILE A 74 -16.53 4.82 -7.18
C ILE A 74 -15.75 3.68 -7.82
N TYR A 75 -16.36 2.95 -8.75
CA TYR A 75 -15.64 1.94 -9.53
C TYR A 75 -14.45 2.54 -10.28
N THR A 76 -14.66 3.62 -11.03
CA THR A 76 -13.59 4.26 -11.81
C THR A 76 -12.49 4.82 -10.90
N LEU A 77 -12.86 5.56 -9.84
CA LEU A 77 -11.90 6.10 -8.88
C LEU A 77 -11.09 4.99 -8.19
N ALA A 78 -11.75 3.91 -7.79
CA ALA A 78 -11.10 2.76 -7.18
C ALA A 78 -10.18 2.05 -8.16
N TRP A 79 -10.57 1.93 -9.43
CA TRP A 79 -9.73 1.32 -10.44
C TRP A 79 -8.46 2.15 -10.70
N MET A 80 -8.61 3.46 -10.90
CA MET A 80 -7.49 4.41 -11.05
C MET A 80 -6.54 4.36 -9.85
N PHE A 81 -7.11 4.34 -8.64
CA PHE A 81 -6.34 4.22 -7.40
C PHE A 81 -5.48 2.95 -7.36
N HIS A 82 -6.09 1.78 -7.54
CA HIS A 82 -5.38 0.51 -7.40
C HIS A 82 -4.36 0.30 -8.51
N ILE A 83 -4.73 0.54 -9.78
CA ILE A 83 -3.80 0.32 -10.89
C ILE A 83 -2.63 1.28 -10.81
N GLY A 84 -2.89 2.55 -10.48
CA GLY A 84 -1.85 3.56 -10.28
C GLY A 84 -0.91 3.15 -9.16
N LEU A 85 -1.45 2.79 -7.99
CA LEU A 85 -0.65 2.39 -6.84
C LEU A 85 0.20 1.14 -7.13
N ILE A 86 -0.36 0.13 -7.78
CA ILE A 86 0.36 -1.11 -8.13
C ILE A 86 1.54 -0.81 -9.06
N VAL A 87 1.31 -0.03 -10.13
CA VAL A 87 2.37 0.31 -11.08
C VAL A 87 3.43 1.20 -10.42
N SER A 88 3.01 2.22 -9.66
CA SER A 88 3.94 3.08 -8.92
C SER A 88 4.81 2.28 -7.95
N LEU A 89 4.23 1.37 -7.16
CA LEU A 89 4.99 0.51 -6.24
C LEU A 89 5.91 -0.45 -6.97
N SER A 90 5.49 -1.00 -8.12
CA SER A 90 6.32 -1.88 -8.94
C SER A 90 7.56 -1.16 -9.47
N LEU A 91 7.41 0.11 -9.87
CA LEU A 91 8.53 0.97 -10.27
C LEU A 91 9.42 1.40 -9.11
N HIS A 92 8.96 1.36 -7.85
CA HIS A 92 9.85 1.49 -6.69
C HIS A 92 10.61 0.18 -6.44
N ALA A 93 9.92 -0.96 -6.56
CA ALA A 93 10.53 -2.28 -6.38
C ALA A 93 11.65 -2.57 -7.39
N LYS A 94 11.66 -1.90 -8.56
CA LYS A 94 12.76 -2.00 -9.54
C LYS A 94 14.13 -1.77 -8.92
N TYR A 95 14.24 -0.89 -7.91
CA TYR A 95 15.51 -0.53 -7.27
C TYR A 95 16.16 -1.70 -6.50
N ILE A 96 15.44 -2.79 -6.29
CA ILE A 96 15.99 -4.06 -5.79
C ILE A 96 16.90 -4.72 -6.84
N PHE A 97 16.59 -4.54 -8.13
CA PHE A 97 17.21 -5.30 -9.21
C PHE A 97 18.09 -4.43 -10.12
N MET A 98 17.67 -3.19 -10.41
CA MET A 98 18.34 -2.36 -11.42
C MET A 98 18.12 -0.87 -11.20
N PRO A 99 19.03 -0.01 -11.69
CA PRO A 99 18.92 1.43 -11.52
C PRO A 99 17.85 2.05 -12.42
N ARG A 100 17.72 1.58 -13.67
CA ARG A 100 16.86 2.21 -14.68
C ARG A 100 16.08 1.17 -15.50
N LEU A 101 14.88 1.56 -15.90
CA LEU A 101 14.00 0.87 -16.83
C LEU A 101 13.63 1.83 -17.98
N PRO A 102 13.37 1.32 -19.19
CA PRO A 102 12.84 2.14 -20.27
C PRO A 102 11.45 2.68 -19.88
N TYR A 103 11.19 3.94 -20.23
CA TYR A 103 9.93 4.64 -19.99
C TYR A 103 9.48 4.74 -18.52
N GLU A 104 10.41 4.61 -17.56
CA GLU A 104 10.09 4.58 -16.12
C GLU A 104 9.49 5.89 -15.59
N TYR A 105 9.85 7.01 -16.21
CA TYR A 105 9.35 8.33 -15.82
C TYR A 105 7.93 8.51 -16.32
N GLU A 106 7.67 8.19 -17.58
CA GLU A 106 6.37 8.29 -18.24
C GLU A 106 5.36 7.35 -17.58
N ALA A 107 5.71 6.06 -17.45
CA ALA A 107 4.87 5.07 -16.80
C ALA A 107 4.64 5.41 -15.33
N GLY A 108 5.68 5.86 -14.63
CA GLY A 108 5.59 6.27 -13.23
C GLY A 108 4.68 7.47 -13.02
N THR A 109 4.80 8.49 -13.87
CA THR A 109 3.99 9.72 -13.79
C THR A 109 2.52 9.42 -14.05
N ILE A 110 2.21 8.65 -15.10
CA ILE A 110 0.84 8.23 -15.39
C ILE A 110 0.27 7.44 -14.20
N ALA A 111 1.03 6.49 -13.67
CA ALA A 111 0.60 5.68 -12.55
C ALA A 111 0.36 6.51 -11.27
N GLY A 112 1.28 7.42 -10.92
CA GLY A 112 1.13 8.25 -9.74
C GLY A 112 -0.01 9.27 -9.88
N MET A 113 -0.23 9.83 -11.06
CA MET A 113 -1.40 10.67 -11.33
C MET A 113 -2.72 9.89 -11.17
N LEU A 114 -2.82 8.67 -11.71
CA LEU A 114 -3.99 7.82 -11.52
C LEU A 114 -4.24 7.51 -10.03
N ALA A 115 -3.18 7.17 -9.31
CA ALA A 115 -3.25 6.90 -7.87
C ALA A 115 -3.70 8.14 -7.08
N ALA A 116 -3.16 9.32 -7.42
CA ALA A 116 -3.49 10.59 -6.77
C ALA A 116 -4.95 10.99 -7.04
N ILE A 117 -5.41 10.92 -8.29
CA ILE A 117 -6.79 11.24 -8.67
C ILE A 117 -7.78 10.32 -7.95
N GLY A 118 -7.51 9.01 -7.92
CA GLY A 118 -8.35 8.05 -7.19
C GLY A 118 -8.39 8.37 -5.69
N SER A 119 -7.24 8.69 -5.08
CA SER A 119 -7.12 9.03 -3.66
C SER A 119 -7.89 10.31 -3.30
N VAL A 120 -7.74 11.36 -4.10
CA VAL A 120 -8.45 12.64 -3.90
C VAL A 120 -9.96 12.44 -4.08
N GLY A 121 -10.37 11.69 -5.11
CA GLY A 121 -11.78 11.36 -5.32
C GLY A 121 -12.41 10.64 -4.13
N PHE A 122 -11.67 9.74 -3.47
CA PHE A 122 -12.13 9.09 -2.24
C PHE A 122 -12.28 10.05 -1.05
N ILE A 123 -11.37 11.00 -0.87
CA ILE A 123 -11.53 12.03 0.19
C ILE A 123 -12.78 12.88 -0.08
N ILE A 124 -12.95 13.36 -1.30
CA ILE A 124 -14.09 14.21 -1.67
C ILE A 124 -15.40 13.46 -1.43
N ARG A 125 -15.49 12.19 -1.86
CA ARG A 125 -16.68 11.36 -1.62
C ARG A 125 -16.97 11.20 -0.14
N ARG A 126 -15.94 10.92 0.67
CA ARG A 126 -16.08 10.66 2.10
C ARG A 126 -16.59 11.89 2.86
N TYR A 127 -16.19 13.08 2.42
CA TYR A 127 -16.73 14.34 2.94
C TYR A 127 -18.17 14.60 2.47
N ALA A 128 -18.48 14.27 1.21
CA ALA A 128 -19.79 14.51 0.61
C ALA A 128 -20.87 13.51 1.08
N ASP A 129 -20.51 12.27 1.44
CA ASP A 129 -21.47 11.27 1.93
C ASP A 129 -21.53 11.20 3.46
N LYS A 130 -22.66 11.60 4.03
CA LYS A 130 -22.93 11.42 5.46
C LYS A 130 -23.17 9.96 5.86
N ARG A 131 -23.35 9.04 4.90
CA ARG A 131 -23.50 7.59 5.13
C ARG A 131 -22.16 6.86 5.18
N ALA A 132 -21.06 7.54 4.87
CA ALA A 132 -19.75 6.92 4.93
C ALA A 132 -19.28 6.82 6.38
N ASP A 133 -19.48 5.65 7.01
CA ASP A 133 -18.85 5.32 8.29
C ASP A 133 -17.33 5.47 8.16
N SER A 134 -16.81 6.58 8.67
CA SER A 134 -15.42 6.97 8.48
C SER A 134 -14.81 7.35 9.80
N TYR A 135 -13.80 6.59 10.21
CA TYR A 135 -13.04 6.89 11.41
C TYR A 135 -11.86 7.80 11.05
N PHE A 136 -11.34 8.54 12.04
CA PHE A 136 -10.12 9.35 11.88
C PHE A 136 -8.98 8.56 11.21
N ALA A 137 -8.85 7.29 11.58
CA ALA A 137 -7.88 6.34 11.02
C ALA A 137 -7.94 6.19 9.49
N ASP A 138 -9.13 6.29 8.89
CA ASP A 138 -9.34 6.11 7.45
C ASP A 138 -8.94 7.36 6.66
N TYR A 139 -9.15 8.55 7.25
CA TYR A 139 -8.66 9.81 6.72
C TYR A 139 -7.15 9.93 6.86
N PHE A 140 -6.60 9.56 8.02
CA PHE A 140 -5.18 9.66 8.30
C PHE A 140 -4.33 8.90 7.28
N ALA A 141 -4.66 7.63 7.01
CA ALA A 141 -3.95 6.82 6.02
C ALA A 141 -4.02 7.42 4.62
N LEU A 142 -5.21 7.90 4.23
CA LEU A 142 -5.44 8.43 2.89
C LEU A 142 -4.72 9.77 2.67
N ILE A 143 -4.68 10.63 3.70
CA ILE A 143 -3.92 11.88 3.68
C ILE A 143 -2.42 11.61 3.56
N LEU A 144 -1.87 10.69 4.38
CA LEU A 144 -0.46 10.30 4.28
C LEU A 144 -0.11 9.80 2.87
N LEU A 145 -1.00 9.01 2.27
CA LEU A 145 -0.80 8.48 0.92
C LEU A 145 -0.85 9.59 -0.13
N ILE A 146 -1.80 10.53 -0.04
CA ILE A 146 -1.89 11.66 -0.97
C ILE A 146 -0.63 12.52 -0.90
N VAL A 147 -0.18 12.88 0.30
CA VAL A 147 1.06 13.67 0.48
C VAL A 147 2.24 12.93 -0.14
N THR A 148 2.38 11.63 0.13
CA THR A 148 3.46 10.80 -0.41
C THR A 148 3.41 10.75 -1.94
N LEU A 149 2.23 10.51 -2.53
CA LEU A 149 2.02 10.46 -3.98
C LEU A 149 2.35 11.81 -4.62
N SER A 150 1.85 12.92 -4.08
CA SER A 150 2.09 14.26 -4.62
C SER A 150 3.58 14.63 -4.61
N LEU A 151 4.29 14.34 -3.51
CA LEU A 151 5.73 14.58 -3.44
C LEU A 151 6.51 13.69 -4.40
N GLY A 152 6.16 12.41 -4.48
CA GLY A 152 6.81 11.45 -5.37
C GLY A 152 6.63 11.81 -6.85
N GLU A 153 5.43 12.27 -7.22
CA GLU A 153 5.13 12.77 -8.56
C GLU A 153 5.93 14.01 -8.90
N TYR A 154 6.01 14.97 -7.99
CA TYR A 154 6.83 16.17 -8.19
C TYR A 154 8.29 15.81 -8.45
N ILE A 155 8.89 14.97 -7.61
CA ILE A 155 10.29 14.53 -7.76
C ILE A 155 10.51 13.85 -9.12
N ARG A 156 9.56 13.02 -9.56
CA ARG A 156 9.64 12.28 -10.82
C ARG A 156 9.50 13.18 -12.05
N ILE A 157 8.49 14.05 -12.07
CA ILE A 157 8.21 14.96 -13.20
C ILE A 157 9.41 15.87 -13.46
N PHE A 158 10.01 16.41 -12.40
CA PHE A 158 11.16 17.30 -12.50
C PHE A 158 12.51 16.59 -12.52
N LYS A 159 12.53 15.24 -12.45
CA LYS A 159 13.76 14.44 -12.36
C LYS A 159 14.70 14.98 -11.29
N ALA A 160 14.15 15.40 -10.15
CA ALA A 160 14.86 16.15 -9.12
C ALA A 160 15.91 15.32 -8.37
N VAL A 161 15.92 14.00 -8.59
CA VAL A 161 16.83 13.04 -7.98
C VAL A 161 17.27 12.03 -9.04
N ASP A 162 18.55 11.68 -9.06
CA ASP A 162 19.09 10.69 -9.98
C ASP A 162 18.70 9.25 -9.59
N SER A 163 18.18 8.51 -10.57
CA SER A 163 17.71 7.13 -10.44
C SER A 163 18.84 6.16 -10.04
N THR A 164 20.08 6.42 -10.48
CA THR A 164 21.23 5.57 -10.15
C THR A 164 21.66 5.76 -8.70
N HIS A 165 21.64 7.00 -8.18
CA HIS A 165 21.88 7.25 -6.76
C HIS A 165 20.78 6.65 -5.88
N LEU A 166 19.51 6.74 -6.29
CA LEU A 166 18.41 6.07 -5.57
C LEU A 166 18.62 4.55 -5.48
N TRP A 167 19.02 3.93 -6.58
CA TRP A 167 19.34 2.51 -6.61
C TRP A 167 20.49 2.16 -5.66
N ALA A 168 21.61 2.89 -5.72
CA ALA A 168 22.74 2.67 -4.83
C ALA A 168 22.36 2.82 -3.35
N TRP A 169 21.51 3.81 -3.03
CA TRP A 169 20.99 4.02 -1.68
C TRP A 169 20.13 2.85 -1.20
N VAL A 170 19.19 2.38 -2.04
CA VAL A 170 18.36 1.20 -1.74
C VAL A 170 19.23 -0.05 -1.57
N GLN A 171 20.21 -0.27 -2.45
CA GLN A 171 21.13 -1.40 -2.34
C GLN A 171 21.94 -1.34 -1.05
N GLY A 172 22.46 -0.17 -0.66
CA GLY A 172 23.17 0.01 0.60
C GLY A 172 22.30 -0.34 1.81
N ILE A 173 21.01 0.03 1.80
CA ILE A 173 20.08 -0.39 2.86
C ILE A 173 19.94 -1.92 2.89
N LEU A 174 19.69 -2.54 1.73
CA LEU A 174 19.46 -3.98 1.59
C LEU A 174 20.68 -4.84 1.95
N THR A 175 21.89 -4.35 1.66
CA THR A 175 23.16 -5.04 1.96
C THR A 175 23.72 -4.68 3.33
N LEU A 176 22.95 -3.96 4.16
CA LEU A 176 23.35 -3.49 5.50
C LEU A 176 24.64 -2.64 5.48
N SER A 177 24.91 -1.99 4.35
CA SER A 177 26.03 -1.07 4.12
C SER A 177 25.48 0.28 3.66
N PRO A 178 24.76 1.00 4.54
CA PRO A 178 23.99 2.17 4.13
C PRO A 178 24.92 3.29 3.65
N ILE A 179 24.50 3.94 2.57
CA ILE A 179 25.10 5.19 2.09
C ILE A 179 24.13 6.34 2.31
N LEU A 180 24.61 7.58 2.17
CA LEU A 180 23.74 8.74 2.28
C LEU A 180 22.69 8.77 1.15
N PRO A 181 21.43 9.11 1.47
CA PRO A 181 20.40 9.32 0.46
C PRO A 181 20.76 10.53 -0.42
N PRO A 182 20.10 10.67 -1.59
CA PRO A 182 20.14 11.91 -2.34
C PRO A 182 19.76 13.12 -1.48
N ILE A 183 20.62 14.14 -1.49
CA ILE A 183 20.44 15.36 -0.70
C ILE A 183 19.43 16.27 -1.40
N ASN A 184 18.15 15.91 -1.27
CA ASN A 184 17.03 16.67 -1.80
C ASN A 184 15.93 16.77 -0.75
N THR A 185 15.52 17.99 -0.40
CA THR A 185 14.54 18.25 0.64
C THR A 185 13.20 17.55 0.39
N LEU A 186 12.68 17.63 -0.83
CA LEU A 186 11.39 17.02 -1.17
C LEU A 186 11.48 15.50 -1.14
N PHE A 187 12.60 14.93 -1.55
CA PHE A 187 12.85 13.50 -1.44
C PHE A 187 12.87 13.03 0.01
N LEU A 188 13.57 13.74 0.90
CA LEU A 188 13.63 13.42 2.33
C LEU A 188 12.24 13.48 2.99
N ILE A 189 11.42 14.47 2.62
CA ILE A 189 10.03 14.55 3.08
C ILE A 189 9.21 13.39 2.48
N HIS A 190 9.35 13.10 1.19
CA HIS A 190 8.65 11.98 0.54
C HIS A 190 8.93 10.65 1.25
N ILE A 191 10.19 10.32 1.51
CA ILE A 191 10.55 9.07 2.19
C ILE A 191 10.13 9.08 3.66
N LEU A 192 10.13 10.22 4.34
CA LEU A 192 9.61 10.33 5.71
C LEU A 192 8.13 9.94 5.76
N PHE A 193 7.30 10.55 4.91
CA PHE A 193 5.87 10.24 4.84
C PHE A 193 5.62 8.81 4.36
N ALA A 194 6.38 8.31 3.39
CA ALA A 194 6.29 6.93 2.94
C ALA A 194 6.61 5.94 4.06
N GLN A 195 7.63 6.22 4.88
CA GLN A 195 8.02 5.38 6.02
C GLN A 195 6.96 5.39 7.14
N ILE A 196 6.40 6.55 7.46
CA ILE A 196 5.27 6.67 8.40
C ILE A 196 4.06 5.89 7.88
N TYR A 197 3.74 6.03 6.59
CA TYR A 197 2.66 5.28 5.95
C TYR A 197 2.90 3.76 6.03
N MET A 198 4.11 3.30 5.71
CA MET A 198 4.51 1.90 5.81
C MET A 198 4.35 1.36 7.24
N MET A 199 4.82 2.09 8.26
CA MET A 199 4.63 1.68 9.65
C MET A 199 3.14 1.62 10.05
N TYR A 200 2.30 2.47 9.46
CA TYR A 200 0.86 2.51 9.74
C TYR A 200 0.06 1.40 9.05
N LEU A 201 0.48 0.95 7.86
CA LEU A 201 -0.23 -0.03 7.02
C LEU A 201 -0.72 -1.30 7.76
N PRO A 202 0.11 -1.96 8.61
CA PRO A 202 -0.27 -3.21 9.25
C PRO A 202 -1.44 -3.09 10.23
N PHE A 203 -1.72 -1.91 10.77
CA PHE A 203 -2.74 -1.71 11.80
C PHE A 203 -4.17 -1.72 11.27
N LYS A 204 -4.38 -1.40 9.98
CA LYS A 204 -5.71 -1.18 9.41
C LYS A 204 -5.92 -1.85 8.05
N THR A 205 -5.01 -1.64 7.10
CA THR A 205 -5.29 -1.87 5.68
C THR A 205 -4.89 -3.26 5.18
N LEU A 206 -3.76 -3.79 5.65
CA LEU A 206 -3.25 -5.11 5.21
C LEU A 206 -4.04 -6.30 5.77
N ILE A 207 -4.90 -6.08 6.77
CA ILE A 207 -5.69 -7.15 7.39
C ILE A 207 -6.82 -7.61 6.46
N HIS A 208 -7.33 -6.78 5.54
CA HIS A 208 -8.51 -7.10 4.72
C HIS A 208 -8.35 -8.32 3.77
N PRO A 209 -7.26 -8.47 2.98
CA PRO A 209 -7.08 -9.68 2.17
C PRO A 209 -6.77 -10.93 3.03
N ILE A 210 -6.02 -10.77 4.12
CA ILE A 210 -5.75 -11.85 5.10
C ILE A 210 -7.07 -12.33 5.70
N ALA A 211 -7.97 -11.38 5.98
CA ALA A 211 -9.30 -11.61 6.50
C ALA A 211 -10.14 -12.50 5.59
N ILE A 212 -10.18 -12.19 4.30
CA ILE A 212 -10.92 -12.97 3.31
C ILE A 212 -10.34 -14.40 3.21
N PHE A 213 -9.02 -14.55 3.28
CA PHE A 213 -8.36 -15.85 3.15
C PHE A 213 -8.73 -16.82 4.28
N TYR A 214 -8.64 -16.44 5.58
CA TYR A 214 -9.07 -17.39 6.63
C TYR A 214 -10.58 -17.51 6.75
N GLY A 215 -11.36 -16.47 6.42
CA GLY A 215 -12.82 -16.60 6.35
C GLY A 215 -13.23 -17.76 5.44
N GLN A 216 -12.57 -17.92 4.29
CA GLN A 216 -12.82 -19.04 3.39
C GLN A 216 -12.35 -20.39 3.96
N LYS A 217 -11.22 -20.45 4.68
CA LYS A 217 -10.75 -21.70 5.31
C LYS A 217 -11.63 -22.16 6.46
N ILE A 218 -12.12 -21.26 7.31
CA ILE A 218 -12.97 -21.58 8.46
C ILE A 218 -14.32 -22.15 8.00
N ILE A 219 -14.91 -21.61 6.92
CA ILE A 219 -16.16 -22.14 6.34
C ILE A 219 -15.97 -23.56 5.77
N LEU A 220 -14.78 -23.90 5.27
CA LEU A 220 -14.45 -25.23 4.76
C LEU A 220 -14.08 -26.22 5.87
N ASP A 221 -13.85 -25.74 7.10
CA ASP A 221 -13.56 -26.58 8.24
C ASP A 221 -14.85 -27.21 8.78
N GLN A 222 -15.08 -28.47 8.40
CA GLN A 222 -16.27 -29.24 8.79
C GLN A 222 -16.39 -29.43 10.31
N ARG A 223 -15.36 -29.14 11.11
CA ARG A 223 -15.41 -29.20 12.58
C ARG A 223 -16.35 -28.16 13.22
N HIS A 224 -16.76 -27.14 12.47
CA HIS A 224 -17.73 -26.13 12.94
C HIS A 224 -19.16 -26.38 12.45
N ILE A 225 -19.38 -27.39 11.62
CA ILE A 225 -20.71 -27.88 11.27
C ILE A 225 -21.05 -28.92 12.34
N LYS A 226 -21.60 -28.48 13.47
CA LYS A 226 -22.31 -29.41 14.35
C LYS A 226 -23.54 -29.91 13.58
N GLU A 227 -23.62 -31.22 13.40
CA GLU A 227 -24.86 -31.91 13.03
C GLU A 227 -25.96 -31.65 14.07
#